data_AF-A0A7S2TEH0-F1
#
_entry.id   AF-A0A7S2TEH0-F1
#
_cell.length_a   1.000
_cell.length_b   1.000
_cell.length_c   1.000
_cell.angle_alpha   90.00
_cell.angle_beta   90.00
_cell.angle_gamma   90.00
#
_symmetry.space_group_name_H-M   'P 1'
#
loop_
_entity.id
_entity.type
_entity.pdbx_description
1 polymer ?
#
loop_
_entity_poly.entity_id
_entity_poly.type
_entity_poly.pdbx_seq_one_letter_code
_entity_poly.pdbx_strand_id
1 'polypeptide(L)'
;VMGGVARMLRVSLDLQEFHAMVPEAKERGFGRTFRSPCLWEDLVKTITNCNMKWSGTVTMNLRLCDKVGKEGSFPTPKEILAKSPEWLKENCRVGYRAERIYRLAQAVEGMDGVERLDLEWLEHPSRTQADAFSKLLSLYGFGNFAAHNACQLLGHFDSFPFDSETVRHFREKHGANGSHKFPQVAKMAEKHYSAFAPYQFLAYWFELWVGYEERRGSTSTRWAVRGDQKESTALFDVSTPKAPRAKRRRSAQANKSSSSSRRDDSKDDDDSDESRNVSRDSESTDSFLATSGAAHNNATPTKNTRCRGKKRRAREFKGDERDANKRR
;
A
#
# COMPACT_ATOMS: atom_id res chain seq x y z
N VAL A 1 12.74 15.59 -20.96
CA VAL A 1 13.66 15.76 -19.81
C VAL A 1 13.12 16.77 -18.79
N MET A 2 13.12 18.09 -19.09
CA MET A 2 12.85 19.16 -18.10
C MET A 2 11.63 18.93 -17.18
N GLY A 3 10.46 18.58 -17.75
CA GLY A 3 9.24 18.34 -16.95
C GLY A 3 9.37 17.20 -15.92
N GLY A 4 10.09 16.13 -16.26
CA GLY A 4 10.35 15.02 -15.32
C GLY A 4 11.31 15.43 -14.20
N VAL A 5 12.33 16.22 -14.50
CA VAL A 5 13.25 16.78 -13.49
C VAL A 5 12.50 17.73 -12.56
N ALA A 6 11.65 18.61 -13.11
CA ALA A 6 10.78 19.48 -12.33
C ALA A 6 9.80 18.70 -11.44
N ARG A 7 9.25 17.57 -11.92
CA ARG A 7 8.40 16.67 -11.12
C ARG A 7 9.18 16.07 -9.93
N MET A 8 10.36 15.51 -10.18
CA MET A 8 11.18 14.83 -9.18
C MET A 8 11.67 15.77 -8.07
N LEU A 9 12.14 16.96 -8.46
CA LEU A 9 12.69 17.99 -7.56
C LEU A 9 11.63 18.91 -6.93
N ARG A 10 10.36 18.79 -7.36
CA ARG A 10 9.21 19.59 -6.89
C ARG A 10 9.48 21.11 -6.94
N VAL A 11 10.16 21.58 -7.99
CA VAL A 11 10.63 22.98 -8.08
C VAL A 11 9.50 24.02 -8.03
N SER A 12 8.30 23.65 -8.49
CA SER A 12 7.08 24.46 -8.46
C SER A 12 6.35 24.46 -7.11
N LEU A 13 6.82 23.70 -6.12
CA LEU A 13 6.25 23.73 -4.77
C LEU A 13 6.67 25.02 -4.07
N ASP A 14 5.69 25.86 -3.73
CA ASP A 14 5.88 26.94 -2.76
C ASP A 14 5.94 26.37 -1.33
N LEU A 15 6.78 26.99 -0.51
CA LEU A 15 7.04 26.64 0.88
C LEU A 15 6.97 27.87 1.80
N GLN A 16 6.64 29.07 1.31
CA GLN A 16 6.68 30.32 2.08
C GLN A 16 5.89 30.25 3.40
N GLU A 17 4.66 29.73 3.38
CA GLU A 17 3.83 29.57 4.58
C GLU A 17 4.41 28.54 5.55
N PHE A 18 4.85 27.37 5.04
CA PHE A 18 5.53 26.35 5.86
C PHE A 18 6.85 26.89 6.48
N HIS A 19 7.59 27.71 5.75
CA HIS A 19 8.84 28.34 6.19
C HIS A 19 8.64 29.51 7.15
N ALA A 20 7.47 30.16 7.14
CA ALA A 20 7.06 31.10 8.18
C ALA A 20 6.63 30.37 9.47
N MET A 21 5.98 29.21 9.31
CA MET A 21 5.51 28.34 10.40
C MET A 21 6.64 27.54 11.06
N VAL A 22 7.68 27.15 10.31
CA VAL A 22 8.84 26.38 10.78
C VAL A 22 10.15 27.05 10.31
N PRO A 23 10.63 28.11 11.00
CA PRO A 23 11.82 28.86 10.58
C PRO A 23 13.09 28.02 10.46
N GLU A 24 13.32 27.05 11.35
CA GLU A 24 14.50 26.17 11.27
C GLU A 24 14.52 25.36 9.94
N ALA A 25 13.35 24.96 9.44
CA ALA A 25 13.24 24.27 8.16
C ALA A 25 13.58 25.20 6.97
N LYS A 26 13.33 26.51 7.09
CA LYS A 26 13.76 27.53 6.13
C LYS A 26 15.28 27.70 6.14
N GLU A 27 15.86 27.89 7.33
CA GLU A 27 17.30 28.07 7.54
C GLU A 27 18.11 26.86 7.02
N ARG A 28 17.55 25.66 7.16
CA ARG A 28 18.13 24.39 6.69
C ARG A 28 17.76 24.03 5.25
N GLY A 29 17.05 24.88 4.51
CA GLY A 29 16.66 24.66 3.11
C GLY A 29 15.71 23.49 2.86
N PHE A 30 14.99 23.03 3.89
CA PHE A 30 14.15 21.83 3.86
C PHE A 30 12.76 22.08 3.26
N GLY A 31 12.14 21.03 2.70
CA GLY A 31 10.70 20.99 2.38
C GLY A 31 10.37 20.37 1.02
N ARG A 32 11.25 20.50 0.03
CA ARG A 32 11.09 19.81 -1.27
C ARG A 32 11.57 18.36 -1.18
N THR A 33 10.68 17.45 -0.77
CA THR A 33 10.96 16.01 -0.78
C THR A 33 11.11 15.48 -2.20
N PHE A 34 11.98 14.49 -2.41
CA PHE A 34 12.11 13.85 -3.73
C PHE A 34 10.91 12.94 -4.02
N ARG A 35 10.47 12.92 -5.29
CA ARG A 35 9.51 11.95 -5.84
C ARG A 35 10.00 11.38 -7.18
N SER A 36 9.35 10.36 -7.71
CA SER A 36 9.78 9.64 -8.93
C SER A 36 9.53 10.43 -10.23
N PRO A 37 10.05 9.99 -11.39
CA PRO A 37 9.71 10.56 -12.70
C PRO A 37 8.22 10.64 -13.03
N CYS A 38 7.38 9.73 -12.50
CA CYS A 38 5.93 9.70 -12.72
C CYS A 38 5.17 9.13 -11.50
N LEU A 39 3.85 9.36 -11.43
CA LEU A 39 3.00 8.84 -10.36
C LEU A 39 2.93 7.30 -10.33
N TRP A 40 2.93 6.63 -11.48
CA TRP A 40 2.93 5.17 -11.55
C TRP A 40 4.09 4.56 -10.73
N GLU A 41 5.30 5.09 -10.92
CA GLU A 41 6.50 4.63 -10.21
C GLU A 41 6.44 4.95 -8.70
N ASP A 42 5.88 6.11 -8.32
CA ASP A 42 5.61 6.45 -6.91
C ASP A 42 4.64 5.47 -6.24
N LEU A 43 3.58 5.05 -6.94
CA LEU A 43 2.58 4.10 -6.44
C LEU A 43 3.16 2.68 -6.31
N VAL A 44 3.91 2.19 -7.31
CA VAL A 44 4.58 0.87 -7.21
C VAL A 44 5.64 0.87 -6.11
N LYS A 45 6.48 1.92 -6.01
CA LYS A 45 7.44 2.06 -4.91
C LYS A 45 6.74 2.06 -3.55
N THR A 46 5.61 2.76 -3.42
CA THR A 46 4.79 2.74 -2.20
C THR A 46 4.37 1.31 -1.84
N ILE A 47 3.86 0.52 -2.79
CA ILE A 47 3.53 -0.91 -2.57
C ILE A 47 4.77 -1.69 -2.10
N THR A 48 5.92 -1.52 -2.76
CA THR A 48 7.17 -2.24 -2.38
C THR A 48 7.67 -1.88 -0.98
N ASN A 49 7.43 -0.65 -0.51
CA ASN A 49 7.92 -0.17 0.78
C ASN A 49 7.03 -0.59 1.97
N CYS A 50 5.71 -0.75 1.75
CA CYS A 50 4.76 -1.15 2.79
C CYS A 50 5.17 -2.48 3.46
N ASN A 51 5.37 -2.47 4.79
CA ASN A 51 5.87 -3.63 5.58
C ASN A 51 7.14 -4.26 4.98
N MET A 52 8.17 -3.45 4.73
CA MET A 52 9.48 -3.91 4.24
C MET A 52 10.62 -3.14 4.89
N LYS A 53 11.78 -3.80 5.04
CA LYS A 53 13.05 -3.11 5.33
C LYS A 53 13.56 -2.40 4.07
N TRP A 54 14.13 -1.21 4.23
CA TRP A 54 14.61 -0.37 3.12
C TRP A 54 15.51 -1.10 2.10
N SER A 55 16.46 -1.92 2.55
CA SER A 55 17.31 -2.71 1.64
C SER A 55 16.52 -3.71 0.80
N GLY A 56 15.42 -4.26 1.34
CA GLY A 56 14.46 -5.07 0.60
C GLY A 56 13.65 -4.26 -0.40
N THR A 57 13.18 -3.07 -0.02
CA THR A 57 12.54 -2.10 -0.93
C THR A 57 13.46 -1.80 -2.12
N VAL A 58 14.71 -1.43 -1.87
CA VAL A 58 15.71 -1.17 -2.93
C VAL A 58 15.94 -2.41 -3.80
N THR A 59 16.13 -3.59 -3.21
CA THR A 59 16.35 -4.84 -3.95
C THR A 59 15.18 -5.21 -4.87
N MET A 60 13.94 -5.02 -4.41
CA MET A 60 12.74 -5.27 -5.23
C MET A 60 12.65 -4.32 -6.42
N ASN A 61 12.88 -3.01 -6.22
CA ASN A 61 12.81 -2.02 -7.30
C ASN A 61 13.95 -2.19 -8.31
N LEU A 62 15.18 -2.47 -7.86
CA LEU A 62 16.30 -2.79 -8.76
C LEU A 62 15.99 -4.00 -9.64
N ARG A 63 15.34 -5.05 -9.11
CA ARG A 63 14.92 -6.22 -9.90
C ARG A 63 13.75 -5.94 -10.83
N LEU A 64 12.83 -5.04 -10.47
CA LEU A 64 11.78 -4.59 -11.40
C LEU A 64 12.40 -3.90 -12.62
N CYS A 65 13.42 -3.06 -12.42
CA CYS A 65 14.19 -2.49 -13.52
C CYS A 65 14.94 -3.56 -14.33
N ASP A 66 15.80 -4.35 -13.68
CA ASP A 66 16.70 -5.35 -14.29
C ASP A 66 15.98 -6.54 -14.97
N LYS A 67 14.72 -6.84 -14.60
CA LYS A 67 13.98 -8.00 -15.13
C LYS A 67 12.73 -7.65 -15.93
N VAL A 68 12.24 -6.41 -15.86
CA VAL A 68 10.98 -6.02 -16.56
C VAL A 68 11.13 -4.73 -17.35
N GLY A 69 11.82 -3.72 -16.83
CA GLY A 69 11.96 -2.42 -17.51
C GLY A 69 12.98 -2.43 -18.64
N LYS A 70 12.58 -1.98 -19.83
CA LYS A 70 13.48 -1.82 -20.98
C LYS A 70 14.69 -0.96 -20.61
N GLU A 71 15.88 -1.39 -21.03
CA GLU A 71 17.17 -0.70 -20.80
C GLU A 71 17.49 -0.37 -19.32
N GLY A 72 16.89 -1.10 -18.37
CA GLY A 72 17.07 -0.85 -16.93
C GLY A 72 16.31 0.36 -16.39
N SER A 73 15.38 0.91 -17.17
CA SER A 73 14.40 1.88 -16.69
C SER A 73 13.42 1.26 -15.68
N PHE A 74 12.60 2.07 -15.01
CA PHE A 74 11.50 1.53 -14.22
C PHE A 74 10.39 1.01 -15.14
N PRO A 75 9.88 -0.23 -14.95
CA PRO A 75 8.92 -0.82 -15.88
C PRO A 75 7.61 -0.05 -15.94
N THR A 76 7.08 0.13 -17.15
CA THR A 76 5.74 0.64 -17.41
C THR A 76 4.65 -0.34 -16.97
N PRO A 77 3.38 0.10 -16.85
CA PRO A 77 2.26 -0.80 -16.62
C PRO A 77 2.17 -1.93 -17.67
N LYS A 78 2.40 -1.63 -18.96
CA LYS A 78 2.38 -2.61 -20.05
C LYS A 78 3.46 -3.69 -19.90
N GLU A 79 4.67 -3.32 -19.51
CA GLU A 79 5.75 -4.28 -19.27
C GLU A 79 5.48 -5.16 -18.04
N ILE A 80 4.81 -4.63 -17.01
CA ILE A 80 4.28 -5.42 -15.88
C ILE A 80 3.20 -6.41 -16.34
N LEU A 81 2.23 -5.98 -17.17
CA LEU A 81 1.14 -6.84 -17.66
C LEU A 81 1.64 -7.93 -18.63
N ALA A 82 2.78 -7.72 -19.27
CA ALA A 82 3.47 -8.74 -20.06
C ALA A 82 4.13 -9.86 -19.20
N LYS A 83 3.93 -9.86 -17.87
CA LYS A 83 4.39 -10.88 -16.89
C LYS A 83 3.23 -11.29 -15.98
N SER A 84 3.19 -12.56 -15.56
CA SER A 84 2.24 -12.99 -14.53
C SER A 84 2.65 -12.54 -13.11
N PRO A 85 1.71 -12.44 -12.15
CA PRO A 85 2.04 -12.23 -10.74
C PRO A 85 3.02 -13.29 -10.19
N GLU A 86 2.93 -14.53 -10.66
CA GLU A 86 3.82 -15.66 -10.36
C GLU A 86 5.25 -15.37 -10.83
N TRP A 87 5.40 -14.94 -12.08
CA TRP A 87 6.68 -14.58 -12.66
C TRP A 87 7.33 -13.41 -11.90
N LEU A 88 6.54 -12.41 -11.48
CA LEU A 88 7.00 -11.29 -10.65
C LEU A 88 7.39 -11.74 -9.23
N LYS A 89 6.67 -12.68 -8.61
CA LYS A 89 7.02 -13.31 -7.32
C LYS A 89 8.39 -13.99 -7.39
N GLU A 90 8.67 -14.68 -8.48
CA GLU A 90 9.91 -15.44 -8.69
C GLU A 90 11.11 -14.58 -9.13
N ASN A 91 10.94 -13.73 -10.15
CA ASN A 91 12.05 -13.02 -10.76
C ASN A 91 12.34 -11.70 -10.06
N CYS A 92 11.30 -10.92 -9.75
CA CYS A 92 11.44 -9.65 -9.04
C CYS A 92 11.49 -9.80 -7.50
N ARG A 93 11.14 -10.99 -6.98
CA ARG A 93 11.12 -11.34 -5.54
C ARG A 93 10.22 -10.40 -4.70
N VAL A 94 9.17 -9.85 -5.30
CA VAL A 94 8.23 -8.93 -4.64
C VAL A 94 7.24 -9.61 -3.67
N GLY A 95 7.14 -10.94 -3.73
CA GLY A 95 6.25 -11.74 -2.88
C GLY A 95 4.77 -11.41 -3.09
N TYR A 96 3.99 -11.34 -2.01
CA TYR A 96 2.54 -11.04 -2.05
C TYR A 96 2.18 -9.71 -2.74
N ARG A 97 3.17 -8.84 -2.98
CA ARG A 97 2.99 -7.54 -3.62
C ARG A 97 2.79 -7.64 -5.14
N ALA A 98 3.21 -8.74 -5.78
CA ALA A 98 3.04 -8.92 -7.23
C ALA A 98 1.60 -8.73 -7.68
N GLU A 99 0.64 -9.29 -6.94
CA GLU A 99 -0.80 -9.17 -7.20
C GLU A 99 -1.27 -7.71 -7.16
N ARG A 100 -0.73 -6.91 -6.23
CA ARG A 100 -1.05 -5.49 -6.07
C ARG A 100 -0.46 -4.67 -7.22
N ILE A 101 0.78 -4.94 -7.61
CA ILE A 101 1.49 -4.27 -8.70
C ILE A 101 0.81 -4.60 -10.05
N TYR A 102 0.42 -5.85 -10.27
CA TYR A 102 -0.28 -6.29 -11.47
C TYR A 102 -1.68 -5.67 -11.57
N ARG A 103 -2.50 -5.71 -10.51
CA ARG A 103 -3.82 -5.06 -10.50
C ARG A 103 -3.74 -3.54 -10.65
N LEU A 104 -2.72 -2.89 -10.08
CA LEU A 104 -2.47 -1.47 -10.31
C LEU A 104 -2.16 -1.19 -11.78
N ALA A 105 -1.37 -2.04 -12.44
CA ALA A 105 -1.11 -1.92 -13.88
C ALA A 105 -2.39 -2.10 -14.71
N GLN A 106 -3.23 -3.09 -14.38
CA GLN A 106 -4.52 -3.31 -15.05
C GLN A 106 -5.44 -2.08 -14.93
N ALA A 107 -5.47 -1.44 -13.75
CA ALA A 107 -6.26 -0.24 -13.51
C ALA A 107 -5.73 0.97 -14.29
N VAL A 108 -4.40 1.18 -14.34
CA VAL A 108 -3.80 2.30 -15.10
C VAL A 108 -4.01 2.15 -16.60
N GLU A 109 -3.85 0.94 -17.15
CA GLU A 109 -4.11 0.64 -18.56
C GLU A 109 -5.61 0.56 -18.90
N GLY A 110 -6.49 0.46 -17.90
CA GLY A 110 -7.94 0.40 -18.08
C GLY A 110 -8.42 -0.90 -18.73
N MET A 111 -7.88 -2.05 -18.30
CA MET A 111 -8.27 -3.36 -18.84
C MET A 111 -9.75 -3.70 -18.57
N ASP A 112 -10.34 -4.48 -19.47
CA ASP A 112 -11.74 -4.91 -19.39
C ASP A 112 -12.10 -5.52 -18.03
N GLY A 113 -13.21 -5.03 -17.44
CA GLY A 113 -13.68 -5.45 -16.12
C GLY A 113 -12.91 -4.87 -14.93
N VAL A 114 -11.90 -4.02 -15.15
CA VAL A 114 -11.14 -3.35 -14.08
C VAL A 114 -11.48 -1.86 -14.04
N GLU A 115 -11.70 -1.31 -12.84
CA GLU A 115 -11.94 0.13 -12.68
C GLU A 115 -10.69 0.93 -13.06
N ARG A 116 -10.80 1.82 -14.06
CA ARG A 116 -9.67 2.62 -14.53
C ARG A 116 -9.16 3.56 -13.43
N LEU A 117 -7.84 3.61 -13.28
CA LEU A 117 -7.12 4.59 -12.46
C LEU A 117 -6.61 5.71 -13.36
N ASP A 118 -7.28 6.85 -13.30
CA ASP A 118 -6.79 8.05 -13.97
C ASP A 118 -5.68 8.70 -13.13
N LEU A 119 -4.44 8.67 -13.65
CA LEU A 119 -3.27 9.24 -13.00
C LEU A 119 -3.20 10.77 -13.19
N GLU A 120 -3.72 11.31 -14.30
CA GLU A 120 -3.70 12.75 -14.59
C GLU A 120 -4.68 13.48 -13.66
N TRP A 121 -5.86 12.90 -13.42
CA TRP A 121 -6.82 13.38 -12.42
C TRP A 121 -6.33 13.26 -10.97
N LEU A 122 -5.33 12.42 -10.70
CA LEU A 122 -4.64 12.39 -9.39
C LEU A 122 -3.55 13.46 -9.28
N GLU A 123 -2.79 13.73 -10.35
CA GLU A 123 -1.75 14.79 -10.36
C GLU A 123 -2.31 16.21 -10.63
N HIS A 124 -3.59 16.36 -10.96
CA HIS A 124 -4.19 17.65 -11.31
C HIS A 124 -4.18 18.64 -10.12
N PRO A 125 -3.68 19.89 -10.27
CA PRO A 125 -3.52 20.83 -9.15
C PRO A 125 -4.79 21.20 -8.37
N SER A 126 -5.99 20.97 -8.93
CA SER A 126 -7.27 21.20 -8.24
C SER A 126 -7.86 19.96 -7.55
N ARG A 127 -7.20 18.80 -7.61
CA ARG A 127 -7.64 17.56 -6.94
C ARG A 127 -7.45 17.73 -5.43
N THR A 128 -8.51 17.56 -4.62
CA THR A 128 -8.39 17.74 -3.17
C THR A 128 -7.68 16.56 -2.50
N GLN A 129 -7.11 16.78 -1.30
CA GLN A 129 -6.52 15.71 -0.50
C GLN A 129 -7.51 14.57 -0.25
N ALA A 130 -8.76 14.90 0.09
CA ALA A 130 -9.79 13.93 0.42
C ALA A 130 -10.21 13.09 -0.80
N ASP A 131 -10.33 13.73 -1.97
CA ASP A 131 -10.58 13.05 -3.25
C ASP A 131 -9.45 12.09 -3.61
N ALA A 132 -8.20 12.57 -3.56
CA ALA A 132 -7.01 11.78 -3.85
C ALA A 132 -6.91 10.60 -2.89
N PHE A 133 -7.01 10.85 -1.58
CA PHE A 133 -6.96 9.82 -0.54
C PHE A 133 -8.06 8.77 -0.72
N SER A 134 -9.30 9.18 -1.02
CA SER A 134 -10.42 8.26 -1.25
C SER A 134 -10.18 7.34 -2.45
N LYS A 135 -9.77 7.90 -3.61
CA LYS A 135 -9.44 7.11 -4.81
C LYS A 135 -8.19 6.24 -4.61
N LEU A 136 -7.20 6.69 -3.83
CA LEU A 136 -6.02 5.89 -3.49
C LEU A 136 -6.35 4.74 -2.53
N LEU A 137 -7.23 4.95 -1.56
CA LEU A 137 -7.65 3.95 -0.58
C LEU A 137 -8.54 2.85 -1.18
N SER A 138 -9.21 3.10 -2.31
CA SER A 138 -9.96 2.06 -3.04
C SER A 138 -9.05 1.08 -3.81
N LEU A 139 -7.77 1.41 -4.02
CA LEU A 139 -6.85 0.57 -4.80
C LEU A 139 -6.46 -0.71 -4.05
N TYR A 140 -6.46 -1.84 -4.75
CA TYR A 140 -6.19 -3.15 -4.13
C TYR A 140 -4.81 -3.20 -3.47
N GLY A 141 -4.81 -3.21 -2.13
CA GLY A 141 -3.60 -3.28 -1.32
C GLY A 141 -3.04 -1.94 -0.86
N PHE A 142 -3.74 -0.83 -1.12
CA PHE A 142 -3.53 0.45 -0.43
C PHE A 142 -4.36 0.49 0.85
N GLY A 143 -3.71 0.60 2.00
CA GLY A 143 -4.34 1.02 3.25
C GLY A 143 -3.88 2.44 3.62
N ASN A 144 -4.36 2.99 4.74
CA ASN A 144 -4.11 4.39 5.15
C ASN A 144 -2.65 4.84 4.97
N PHE A 145 -1.66 4.08 5.46
CA PHE A 145 -0.23 4.37 5.27
C PHE A 145 0.15 4.57 3.78
N ALA A 146 -0.29 3.68 2.90
CA ALA A 146 0.02 3.73 1.47
C ALA A 146 -0.69 4.90 0.78
N ALA A 147 -1.95 5.15 1.14
CA ALA A 147 -2.73 6.26 0.60
C ALA A 147 -2.15 7.61 1.05
N HIS A 148 -1.83 7.79 2.35
CA HIS A 148 -1.16 9.01 2.83
C HIS A 148 0.25 9.19 2.23
N ASN A 149 1.01 8.12 2.02
CA ASN A 149 2.31 8.23 1.35
C ASN A 149 2.18 8.66 -0.12
N ALA A 150 1.15 8.19 -0.82
CA ALA A 150 0.85 8.66 -2.17
C ALA A 150 0.34 10.12 -2.15
N CYS A 151 -0.48 10.53 -1.18
CA CYS A 151 -0.93 11.92 -1.03
C CYS A 151 0.23 12.92 -0.88
N GLN A 152 1.23 12.64 -0.04
CA GLN A 152 2.39 13.55 0.10
C GLN A 152 3.26 13.58 -1.16
N LEU A 153 3.34 12.47 -1.92
CA LEU A 153 4.02 12.43 -3.22
C LEU A 153 3.25 13.23 -4.29
N LEU A 154 1.93 13.32 -4.21
CA LEU A 154 1.10 14.18 -5.08
C LEU A 154 1.29 15.67 -4.76
N GLY A 155 1.21 16.05 -3.48
CA GLY A 155 1.21 17.47 -3.08
C GLY A 155 0.47 17.78 -1.78
N HIS A 156 -0.29 16.82 -1.25
CA HIS A 156 -1.13 17.04 -0.09
C HIS A 156 -0.37 16.68 1.19
N PHE A 157 -0.12 17.69 2.02
CA PHE A 157 0.65 17.56 3.25
C PHE A 157 -0.22 17.54 4.51
N ASP A 158 -1.55 17.62 4.33
CA ASP A 158 -2.59 17.71 5.37
C ASP A 158 -2.63 16.49 6.32
N SER A 159 -1.94 15.41 5.95
CA SER A 159 -1.84 14.17 6.71
C SER A 159 -0.60 13.38 6.26
N PHE A 160 -0.15 12.43 7.07
CA PHE A 160 1.16 11.78 6.95
C PHE A 160 1.08 10.25 7.11
N PRO A 161 1.99 9.49 6.48
CA PRO A 161 1.96 8.02 6.52
C PRO A 161 2.50 7.48 7.87
N PHE A 162 1.61 7.40 8.87
CA PHE A 162 1.92 6.88 10.20
C PHE A 162 2.35 5.40 10.20
N ASP A 163 3.48 5.10 10.85
CA ASP A 163 4.15 3.80 10.79
C ASP A 163 4.94 3.42 12.07
N SER A 164 5.76 2.37 12.01
CA SER A 164 6.65 1.96 13.11
C SER A 164 7.74 2.99 13.44
N GLU A 165 8.34 3.68 12.47
CA GLU A 165 9.32 4.74 12.75
C GLU A 165 8.65 5.95 13.41
N THR A 166 7.41 6.27 13.03
CA THR A 166 6.59 7.28 13.70
C THR A 166 6.34 6.91 15.17
N VAL A 167 5.95 5.65 15.45
CA VAL A 167 5.77 5.15 16.83
C VAL A 167 7.07 5.22 17.63
N ARG A 168 8.20 4.82 17.02
CA ARG A 168 9.52 4.85 17.64
C ARG A 168 9.93 6.30 17.97
N HIS A 169 9.76 7.23 17.04
CA HIS A 169 10.08 8.65 17.21
C HIS A 169 9.24 9.30 18.33
N PHE A 170 7.94 9.03 18.38
CA PHE A 170 7.07 9.53 19.45
C PHE A 170 7.41 8.97 20.84
N ARG A 171 8.03 7.79 20.91
CA ARG A 171 8.53 7.21 22.18
C ARG A 171 9.80 7.89 22.70
N GLU A 172 10.59 8.46 21.81
CA GLU A 172 11.86 9.11 22.16
C GLU A 172 11.71 10.62 22.40
N LYS A 173 10.79 11.27 21.67
CA LYS A 173 10.64 12.74 21.65
C LYS A 173 9.34 13.27 22.27
N HIS A 174 8.25 12.50 22.20
CA HIS A 174 6.89 12.98 22.54
C HIS A 174 6.24 12.26 23.71
N GLY A 175 7.04 11.63 24.58
CA GLY A 175 6.57 11.02 25.83
C GLY A 175 5.66 9.80 25.67
N ALA A 176 5.47 9.26 24.46
CA ALA A 176 4.85 7.96 24.29
C ALA A 176 5.73 6.88 24.94
N ASN A 177 5.16 5.78 25.40
CA ASN A 177 5.92 4.76 26.12
C ASN A 177 5.35 3.35 25.86
N GLY A 178 5.91 2.34 26.52
CA GLY A 178 5.55 0.93 26.29
C GLY A 178 4.08 0.56 26.51
N SER A 179 3.31 1.34 27.30
CA SER A 179 1.88 1.08 27.48
C SER A 179 1.01 1.61 26.32
N HIS A 180 1.53 2.57 25.55
CA HIS A 180 0.80 3.19 24.45
C HIS A 180 0.73 2.25 23.24
N LYS A 181 -0.49 1.79 22.92
CA LYS A 181 -0.80 1.02 21.72
C LYS A 181 -0.68 1.90 20.47
N PHE A 182 -0.45 1.27 19.31
CA PHE A 182 -0.33 1.94 18.01
C PHE A 182 -1.42 3.01 17.73
N PRO A 183 -2.74 2.77 17.99
CA PRO A 183 -3.77 3.80 17.76
C PRO A 183 -3.78 4.95 18.77
N GLN A 184 -3.14 4.80 19.94
CA GLN A 184 -2.97 5.90 20.90
C GLN A 184 -1.83 6.81 20.46
N VAL A 185 -0.71 6.24 20.00
CA VAL A 185 0.41 7.02 19.46
C VAL A 185 0.03 7.72 18.14
N ALA A 186 -0.82 7.09 17.31
CA ALA A 186 -1.41 7.75 16.14
C ALA A 186 -2.16 9.04 16.53
N LYS A 187 -3.06 8.98 17.52
CA LYS A 187 -3.78 10.15 18.03
C LYS A 187 -2.87 11.21 18.67
N MET A 188 -1.76 10.81 19.30
CA MET A 188 -0.74 11.74 19.78
C MET A 188 -0.07 12.49 18.63
N ALA A 189 0.29 11.77 17.56
CA ALA A 189 0.92 12.36 16.37
C ALA A 189 -0.05 13.24 15.57
N GLU A 190 -1.30 12.80 15.37
CA GLU A 190 -2.38 13.59 14.78
C GLU A 190 -2.58 14.91 15.54
N LYS A 191 -2.66 14.86 16.87
CA LYS A 191 -2.80 16.05 17.71
C LYS A 191 -1.56 16.95 17.64
N HIS A 192 -0.36 16.41 17.78
CA HIS A 192 0.90 17.16 17.74
C HIS A 192 1.06 17.90 16.41
N TYR A 193 0.93 17.18 15.28
CA TYR A 193 1.12 17.79 13.98
C TYR A 193 -0.06 18.67 13.52
N SER A 194 -1.25 18.57 14.12
CA SER A 194 -2.39 19.45 13.78
C SER A 194 -2.10 20.96 13.91
N ALA A 195 -1.12 21.34 14.74
CA ALA A 195 -0.66 22.73 14.86
C ALA A 195 0.00 23.28 13.58
N PHE A 196 0.40 22.40 12.65
CA PHE A 196 1.13 22.75 11.43
C PHE A 196 0.26 22.69 10.16
N ALA A 197 -1.07 22.70 10.26
CA ALA A 197 -1.96 22.58 9.10
C ALA A 197 -1.79 23.74 8.09
N PRO A 198 -1.72 23.49 6.76
CA PRO A 198 -1.91 22.23 6.02
C PRO A 198 -0.62 21.41 5.77
N TYR A 199 0.46 21.68 6.50
CA TYR A 199 1.80 21.13 6.28
C TYR A 199 2.22 20.03 7.27
N GLN A 200 1.27 19.30 7.86
CA GLN A 200 1.50 18.27 8.88
C GLN A 200 2.58 17.24 8.46
N PHE A 201 2.58 16.81 7.20
CA PHE A 201 3.61 15.92 6.67
C PHE A 201 5.00 16.56 6.61
N LEU A 202 5.12 17.84 6.21
CA LEU A 202 6.42 18.50 6.13
C LEU A 202 7.00 18.74 7.53
N ALA A 203 6.16 19.11 8.51
CA ALA A 203 6.57 19.21 9.91
C ALA A 203 7.03 17.84 10.45
N TYR A 204 6.24 16.78 10.24
CA TYR A 204 6.60 15.40 10.60
C TYR A 204 7.92 14.94 9.96
N TRP A 205 8.09 15.16 8.66
CA TRP A 205 9.27 14.70 7.93
C TRP A 205 10.52 15.51 8.30
N PHE A 206 10.36 16.79 8.64
CA PHE A 206 11.42 17.63 9.18
C PHE A 206 11.87 17.11 10.55
N GLU A 207 10.93 16.92 11.48
CA GLU A 207 11.22 16.50 12.85
C GLU A 207 11.86 15.09 12.89
N LEU A 208 11.42 14.19 12.00
CA LEU A 208 12.01 12.86 11.85
C LEU A 208 13.43 12.92 11.25
N TRP A 209 13.71 13.85 10.31
CA TRP A 209 15.05 14.07 9.78
C TRP A 209 16.01 14.57 10.87
N VAL A 210 15.61 15.60 11.64
CA VAL A 210 16.35 16.08 12.81
C VAL A 210 16.60 14.93 13.80
N GLY A 211 15.56 14.14 14.11
CA GLY A 211 15.62 12.98 14.98
C GLY A 211 16.50 11.82 14.49
N TYR A 212 16.90 11.79 13.21
CA TYR A 212 17.96 10.91 12.73
C TYR A 212 19.35 11.55 12.80
N GLU A 213 19.49 12.85 12.54
CA GLU A 213 20.78 13.55 12.64
C GLU A 213 21.35 13.52 14.06
N GLU A 214 20.53 13.78 15.07
CA GLU A 214 20.92 13.65 16.49
C GLU A 214 21.47 12.25 16.82
N ARG A 215 20.99 11.21 16.11
CA ARG A 215 21.38 9.81 16.27
C ARG A 215 22.60 9.39 15.46
N ARG A 216 22.96 10.17 14.43
CA ARG A 216 23.85 9.72 13.35
C ARG A 216 24.97 10.70 12.99
N GLY A 217 24.88 11.95 13.44
CA GLY A 217 25.57 13.09 12.84
C GLY A 217 24.88 13.51 11.53
N SER A 218 24.84 14.82 11.25
CA SER A 218 24.33 15.37 9.98
C SER A 218 25.14 14.93 8.76
N THR A 219 26.40 14.53 8.95
CA THR A 219 27.30 14.01 7.91
C THR A 219 27.15 12.50 7.64
N SER A 220 26.11 11.85 8.18
CA SER A 220 26.01 10.38 8.12
C SER A 220 25.66 9.83 6.74
N THR A 221 26.46 8.87 6.29
CA THR A 221 26.20 8.11 5.05
C THR A 221 25.12 7.04 5.20
N ARG A 222 24.57 6.81 6.41
CA ARG A 222 23.59 5.73 6.68
C ARG A 222 22.53 6.08 7.74
N TRP A 223 21.38 6.53 7.24
CA TRP A 223 20.20 6.93 8.02
C TRP A 223 19.48 5.78 8.75
N ALA A 224 19.62 4.52 8.28
CA ALA A 224 19.03 3.37 8.97
C ALA A 224 19.74 3.07 10.31
N VAL A 225 18.99 2.98 11.41
CA VAL A 225 19.50 2.71 12.77
C VAL A 225 20.05 1.26 12.90
N ARG A 226 21.10 1.08 13.70
CA ARG A 226 21.63 -0.27 14.04
C ARG A 226 20.97 -0.74 15.34
N GLY A 227 19.97 -1.61 15.24
CA GLY A 227 19.31 -2.24 16.40
C GLY A 227 17.92 -2.75 16.07
N ASP A 228 17.02 -1.83 15.71
CA ASP A 228 15.56 -2.00 15.66
C ASP A 228 15.02 -2.97 14.58
N GLN A 229 15.93 -3.61 13.83
CA GLN A 229 15.66 -4.54 12.74
C GLN A 229 14.88 -5.82 13.11
N LYS A 230 14.40 -5.95 14.36
CA LYS A 230 13.54 -7.05 14.81
C LYS A 230 12.06 -6.64 14.96
N GLU A 231 11.74 -5.38 15.28
CA GLU A 231 10.36 -5.00 15.64
C GLU A 231 9.44 -4.71 14.44
N SER A 232 9.96 -4.10 13.36
CA SER A 232 9.11 -3.54 12.29
C SER A 232 8.17 -4.56 11.62
N THR A 233 8.56 -5.84 11.58
CA THR A 233 7.76 -6.93 10.97
C THR A 233 6.56 -7.36 11.80
N ALA A 234 6.56 -7.13 13.13
CA ALA A 234 5.54 -7.64 14.04
C ALA A 234 4.26 -6.78 14.10
N LEU A 235 4.36 -5.49 13.75
CA LEU A 235 3.25 -4.53 13.82
C LEU A 235 2.25 -4.64 12.65
N PHE A 236 2.58 -5.39 11.59
CA PHE A 236 1.78 -5.50 10.37
C PHE A 236 1.14 -6.88 10.13
N ASP A 237 1.18 -7.80 11.12
CA ASP A 237 0.44 -9.07 11.04
C ASP A 237 -1.07 -8.87 11.32
N VAL A 238 -1.74 -8.16 10.42
CA VAL A 238 -3.20 -8.23 10.28
C VAL A 238 -3.52 -9.48 9.46
N SER A 239 -3.22 -10.65 10.02
CA SER A 239 -3.68 -11.91 9.44
C SER A 239 -5.20 -11.97 9.55
N THR A 240 -5.86 -12.09 8.40
CA THR A 240 -7.28 -12.45 8.35
C THR A 240 -7.49 -13.74 9.13
N PRO A 241 -8.54 -13.85 9.97
CA PRO A 241 -8.70 -14.95 10.90
C PRO A 241 -8.69 -16.29 10.15
N LYS A 242 -7.64 -17.09 10.39
CA LYS A 242 -7.47 -18.41 9.76
C LYS A 242 -8.65 -19.28 10.18
N ALA A 243 -9.46 -19.70 9.20
CA ALA A 243 -10.54 -20.66 9.44
C ALA A 243 -10.00 -21.88 10.20
N PRO A 244 -10.73 -22.39 11.21
CA PRO A 244 -10.21 -23.40 12.13
C PRO A 244 -9.85 -24.68 11.36
N ARG A 245 -8.55 -25.03 11.36
CA ARG A 245 -8.05 -26.27 10.74
C ARG A 245 -8.80 -27.46 11.34
N ALA A 246 -9.59 -28.15 10.53
CA ALA A 246 -10.25 -29.39 10.91
C ALA A 246 -9.21 -30.41 11.42
N LYS A 247 -9.41 -30.90 12.64
CA LYS A 247 -8.51 -31.90 13.25
C LYS A 247 -8.67 -33.23 12.49
N ARG A 248 -7.73 -33.53 11.58
CA ARG A 248 -7.58 -34.89 11.02
C ARG A 248 -7.39 -35.88 12.18
N ARG A 249 -8.44 -36.65 12.49
CA ARG A 249 -8.35 -37.80 13.40
C ARG A 249 -7.34 -38.77 12.81
N ARG A 250 -6.20 -38.96 13.48
CA ARG A 250 -5.33 -40.12 13.21
C ARG A 250 -6.01 -41.34 13.83
N SER A 251 -6.51 -42.24 13.01
CA SER A 251 -6.76 -43.62 13.43
C SER A 251 -5.41 -44.24 13.81
N ALA A 252 -5.31 -44.74 15.04
CA ALA A 252 -4.20 -45.58 15.44
C ALA A 252 -4.51 -47.00 15.00
N GLN A 253 -3.60 -47.63 14.26
CA GLN A 253 -3.63 -49.07 14.01
C GLN A 253 -2.22 -49.59 14.27
N ALA A 254 -2.05 -50.26 15.40
CA ALA A 254 -0.78 -50.86 15.77
C ALA A 254 -0.60 -52.17 15.01
N ASN A 255 0.64 -52.48 14.64
CA ASN A 255 1.05 -53.88 14.60
C ASN A 255 2.51 -54.04 15.03
N LYS A 256 2.87 -55.27 15.44
CA LYS A 256 4.01 -55.54 16.31
C LYS A 256 5.33 -55.72 15.56
N SER A 257 6.43 -55.40 16.25
CA SER A 257 7.79 -55.73 15.86
C SER A 257 8.20 -57.13 16.33
N SER A 258 8.86 -57.90 15.46
CA SER A 258 9.70 -59.04 15.88
C SER A 258 10.70 -59.46 14.80
N SER A 259 12.00 -59.29 15.10
CA SER A 259 13.18 -60.00 14.53
C SER A 259 13.44 -60.02 13.01
N SER A 260 14.64 -60.33 12.52
CA SER A 260 16.03 -60.10 12.98
C SER A 260 16.97 -60.82 11.98
N SER A 261 18.12 -60.22 11.63
CA SER A 261 19.27 -60.90 10.99
C SER A 261 19.05 -61.38 9.52
N ARG A 262 20.06 -61.58 8.66
CA ARG A 262 21.42 -61.01 8.49
C ARG A 262 22.04 -61.61 7.20
N ARG A 263 22.92 -60.87 6.51
CA ARG A 263 23.81 -61.35 5.41
C ARG A 263 23.08 -61.78 4.11
N ASP A 264 23.75 -61.97 2.97
CA ASP A 264 24.86 -61.24 2.31
C ASP A 264 24.85 -61.64 0.81
N ASP A 265 25.74 -61.04 0.02
CA ASP A 265 26.27 -61.54 -1.26
C ASP A 265 25.37 -61.68 -2.50
N SER A 266 25.79 -60.96 -3.56
CA SER A 266 25.87 -61.44 -4.96
C SER A 266 24.54 -61.58 -5.73
N LYS A 267 24.51 -61.59 -7.07
CA LYS A 267 25.43 -61.12 -8.14
C LYS A 267 24.66 -61.19 -9.47
N ASP A 268 25.03 -60.35 -10.44
CA ASP A 268 24.81 -60.58 -11.89
C ASP A 268 23.32 -60.71 -12.32
N ASP A 269 22.92 -60.76 -13.59
CA ASP A 269 23.32 -59.94 -14.76
C ASP A 269 22.09 -59.83 -15.71
N ASP A 270 22.21 -59.01 -16.77
CA ASP A 270 21.58 -59.14 -18.09
C ASP A 270 20.03 -59.15 -18.33
N ASP A 271 19.62 -58.10 -19.06
CA ASP A 271 19.02 -58.15 -20.42
C ASP A 271 17.48 -58.14 -20.66
N SER A 272 17.12 -57.56 -21.83
CA SER A 272 15.97 -57.75 -22.76
C SER A 272 14.50 -57.95 -22.23
N ASP A 273 13.42 -57.50 -22.88
CA ASP A 273 13.20 -56.83 -24.18
C ASP A 273 11.80 -56.13 -24.23
N GLU A 274 11.40 -55.68 -25.44
CA GLU A 274 10.05 -55.67 -26.03
C GLU A 274 8.92 -56.43 -25.24
N SER A 275 7.66 -55.95 -25.18
CA SER A 275 6.90 -55.30 -26.27
C SER A 275 5.56 -54.65 -25.83
N ARG A 276 4.97 -53.92 -26.78
CA ARG A 276 3.54 -53.80 -27.18
C ARG A 276 2.57 -54.79 -26.46
N ASN A 277 1.27 -54.53 -26.25
CA ASN A 277 0.31 -53.86 -27.14
C ASN A 277 -1.13 -53.73 -26.54
N VAL A 278 -2.06 -53.12 -27.30
CA VAL A 278 -3.55 -53.22 -27.28
C VAL A 278 -4.35 -52.78 -26.04
N SER A 279 -5.01 -51.63 -26.23
CA SER A 279 -6.39 -51.21 -25.91
C SER A 279 -7.38 -52.15 -25.19
N ARG A 280 -8.31 -51.55 -24.42
CA ARG A 280 -9.76 -51.83 -24.57
C ARG A 280 -10.67 -50.75 -23.96
N ASP A 281 -11.77 -50.46 -24.64
CA ASP A 281 -12.84 -49.56 -24.22
C ASP A 281 -13.97 -50.31 -23.47
N SER A 282 -14.61 -49.61 -22.53
CA SER A 282 -16.01 -49.81 -22.07
C SER A 282 -16.35 -48.65 -21.12
N GLU A 283 -17.01 -47.58 -21.57
CA GLU A 283 -18.46 -47.43 -21.80
C GLU A 283 -19.32 -47.16 -20.55
N SER A 284 -19.99 -46.00 -20.57
CA SER A 284 -21.23 -45.66 -19.83
C SER A 284 -21.12 -45.55 -18.29
N THR A 285 -22.04 -44.89 -17.57
CA THR A 285 -23.35 -44.29 -17.95
C THR A 285 -23.52 -42.85 -17.42
N ASP A 286 -24.36 -42.08 -18.12
CA ASP A 286 -25.40 -41.13 -17.67
C ASP A 286 -25.35 -40.39 -16.31
N SER A 287 -26.07 -39.27 -16.14
CA SER A 287 -26.54 -38.19 -17.02
C SER A 287 -27.22 -37.13 -16.15
N PHE A 288 -27.31 -35.88 -16.61
CA PHE A 288 -28.61 -35.18 -16.81
C PHE A 288 -28.40 -33.77 -17.38
N LEU A 289 -29.23 -33.40 -18.35
CA LEU A 289 -29.30 -32.07 -18.95
C LEU A 289 -30.52 -31.30 -18.42
N ALA A 290 -30.39 -29.98 -18.29
CA ALA A 290 -31.53 -29.06 -18.24
C ALA A 290 -31.11 -27.66 -18.73
N THR A 291 -31.38 -27.35 -20.00
CA THR A 291 -31.10 -26.04 -20.63
C THR A 291 -32.40 -25.32 -21.02
N SER A 292 -32.55 -24.06 -20.65
CA SER A 292 -33.34 -22.99 -21.31
C SER A 292 -33.47 -21.79 -20.35
N GLY A 293 -33.75 -20.57 -20.81
CA GLY A 293 -33.89 -20.07 -22.19
C GLY A 293 -33.84 -18.53 -22.20
N ALA A 294 -33.72 -17.91 -23.39
CA ALA A 294 -33.57 -16.46 -23.52
C ALA A 294 -34.90 -15.73 -23.80
N ALA A 295 -34.99 -14.45 -23.42
CA ALA A 295 -36.02 -13.53 -23.88
C ALA A 295 -35.52 -12.06 -23.89
N HIS A 296 -35.81 -11.32 -24.95
CA HIS A 296 -35.72 -9.86 -25.00
C HIS A 296 -37.07 -9.21 -24.66
N ASN A 297 -37.08 -8.01 -24.06
CA ASN A 297 -37.54 -6.77 -24.74
C ASN A 297 -37.69 -5.53 -23.83
N ASN A 298 -37.08 -4.43 -24.28
CA ASN A 298 -37.54 -3.03 -24.34
C ASN A 298 -38.33 -2.29 -23.21
N ALA A 299 -37.91 -1.01 -23.08
CA ALA A 299 -38.72 0.21 -22.92
C ALA A 299 -39.16 0.72 -21.51
N THR A 300 -38.65 1.91 -21.20
CA THR A 300 -39.26 2.99 -20.38
C THR A 300 -40.43 3.68 -21.16
N PRO A 301 -41.28 4.61 -20.63
CA PRO A 301 -41.01 5.55 -19.51
C PRO A 301 -42.21 6.06 -18.64
N THR A 302 -41.92 7.06 -17.79
CA THR A 302 -42.77 8.16 -17.24
C THR A 302 -43.57 8.07 -15.91
N LYS A 303 -43.48 9.21 -15.18
CA LYS A 303 -44.47 9.88 -14.29
C LYS A 303 -44.86 9.21 -12.95
N ASN A 304 -44.99 9.87 -11.80
CA ASN A 304 -44.84 11.26 -11.29
C ASN A 304 -45.35 11.23 -9.81
N THR A 305 -45.12 12.30 -9.04
CA THR A 305 -45.65 12.58 -7.67
C THR A 305 -45.05 11.71 -6.54
N ARG A 306 -45.02 12.15 -5.26
CA ARG A 306 -45.66 13.33 -4.64
C ARG A 306 -44.81 13.92 -3.51
N CYS A 307 -44.72 15.25 -3.43
CA CYS A 307 -44.05 15.93 -2.31
C CYS A 307 -44.87 15.89 -1.01
N ARG A 308 -44.18 15.82 0.14
CA ARG A 308 -44.65 16.33 1.44
C ARG A 308 -43.48 16.96 2.20
N GLY A 309 -43.47 18.28 2.31
CA GLY A 309 -42.53 19.02 3.15
C GLY A 309 -43.17 19.52 4.44
N LYS A 310 -42.36 19.80 5.46
CA LYS A 310 -42.73 20.67 6.58
C LYS A 310 -41.65 21.73 6.81
N LYS A 311 -42.04 23.00 6.61
CA LYS A 311 -41.42 24.17 7.27
C LYS A 311 -41.73 24.05 8.79
N ARG A 312 -41.18 24.81 9.74
CA ARG A 312 -40.52 26.14 9.70
C ARG A 312 -39.95 26.41 11.11
N ARG A 313 -38.83 27.13 11.24
CA ARG A 313 -38.71 28.39 12.04
C ARG A 313 -37.25 28.84 12.16
N ALA A 314 -36.96 30.01 11.60
CA ALA A 314 -35.91 30.87 12.13
C ALA A 314 -36.49 31.69 13.30
N ARG A 315 -35.59 32.26 14.12
CA ARG A 315 -35.85 33.41 14.98
C ARG A 315 -34.64 34.34 14.91
N GLU A 316 -34.78 35.43 14.19
CA GLU A 316 -34.06 36.65 14.52
C GLU A 316 -34.75 37.31 15.73
N PHE A 317 -34.00 38.04 16.55
CA PHE A 317 -34.54 39.15 17.30
C PHE A 317 -33.48 40.25 17.41
N LYS A 318 -33.90 41.51 17.40
CA LYS A 318 -33.00 42.66 17.27
C LYS A 318 -32.45 43.10 18.62
N GLY A 319 -31.14 43.43 18.60
CA GLY A 319 -30.46 44.60 19.18
C GLY A 319 -30.87 45.21 20.53
N ASP A 320 -29.86 45.70 21.23
CA ASP A 320 -29.88 47.08 21.73
C ASP A 320 -28.45 47.66 21.59
N GLU A 321 -28.35 48.96 21.34
CA GLU A 321 -27.09 49.71 21.46
C GLU A 321 -27.13 50.48 22.78
N ARG A 322 -26.08 50.41 23.61
CA ARG A 322 -25.62 51.60 24.33
C ARG A 322 -24.27 51.51 25.03
N ASP A 323 -23.69 52.70 25.06
CA ASP A 323 -22.77 53.26 26.06
C ASP A 323 -21.35 52.71 26.18
N ALA A 324 -20.50 53.59 26.69
CA ALA A 324 -19.06 53.56 26.49
C ALA A 324 -18.30 53.97 27.75
N ASN A 325 -16.99 53.68 27.74
CA ASN A 325 -15.96 54.48 28.41
C ASN A 325 -16.14 54.77 29.91
N LYS A 326 -15.51 53.95 30.77
CA LYS A 326 -14.63 54.48 31.84
C LYS A 326 -13.74 53.41 32.49
N ARG A 327 -12.44 53.71 32.47
CA ARG A 327 -11.44 53.51 33.55
C ARG A 327 -11.85 52.60 34.73
N ARG A 328 -11.11 51.50 34.91
CA ARG A 328 -10.06 51.48 35.95
C ARG A 328 -8.95 50.49 35.62
#